data_AF-A0A034W623-F1
#
_entry.id   AF-A0A034W623-F1
#
_cell.length_a   1.000
_cell.length_b   1.000
_cell.length_c   1.000
_cell.angle_alpha   90.00
_cell.angle_beta   90.00
_cell.angle_gamma   90.00
#
_symmetry.space_group_name_H-M   'P 1'
#
loop_
_entity.id
_entity.type
_entity.pdbx_description
1 polymer ?
#
loop_
_entity_poly.entity_id
_entity_poly.type
_entity_poly.pdbx_seq_one_letter_code
_entity_poly.pdbx_strand_id
1 'polypeptide(L)'
;MFHHTQMSAIKWFYLISLMLLFCWSSLIECKRQQAHANDADHELRSSEDEGGGGGGAGGNLGNGHQQAHRKKHRQHDNKLSLWINEQQLNMLSALFFPQGFGSHGRIYAIENGHVFNLPEINVYKFLIIPAEVNYVNFTWKSGSRKYFYHFDRLISLDHNVLKDPKLSIAKKGRIPAEEKDFSIFMPCVHNNSGTAMFTIGLSIQNRREKLLPGTPIRLNFKKECAHRGPDPECNLKCGDNGFCNHNKICQCKAGYTGQYCQTAFCFPQCLNGGNCTAPSVCTCPDGYQGTYCEGGICSEKCLNGGKCIQKDKCQCSKGYYGLHCEFSKCVIPCKNGGRCIGPNICRCPSGLLGNHCEIERIQRSTCRRPCKHGVCTAKKTCKCDRGFYGRHCNARIKKHRKIHR
;
A
#
# COMPACT_ATOMS: atom_id res chain seq x y z
N MET A 1 32.48 10.77 8.56
CA MET A 1 31.80 9.51 8.89
C MET A 1 30.30 9.70 8.75
N PHE A 2 29.71 9.38 7.60
CA PHE A 2 28.28 9.03 7.44
C PHE A 2 28.13 8.46 6.03
N HIS A 3 28.36 7.15 5.92
CA HIS A 3 28.09 6.34 4.73
C HIS A 3 26.86 5.48 5.08
N HIS A 4 25.68 5.84 4.58
CA HIS A 4 24.59 4.93 4.16
C HIS A 4 23.26 5.67 4.02
N THR A 5 22.99 6.25 2.84
CA THR A 5 21.61 6.49 2.36
C THR A 5 21.59 6.54 0.82
N GLN A 6 22.13 5.51 0.17
CA GLN A 6 21.80 5.20 -1.22
C GLN A 6 21.16 3.83 -1.29
N MET A 7 19.84 3.74 -1.09
CA MET A 7 19.04 2.63 -1.63
C MET A 7 17.51 2.82 -1.62
N SER A 8 16.99 4.06 -1.59
CA SER A 8 15.54 4.30 -1.42
C SER A 8 14.77 4.74 -2.67
N ALA A 9 15.40 4.90 -3.84
CA ALA A 9 14.65 5.34 -5.04
C ALA A 9 14.26 4.20 -5.99
N ILE A 10 15.09 3.16 -6.10
CA ILE A 10 14.83 2.02 -7.00
C ILE A 10 13.78 1.08 -6.38
N LYS A 11 13.77 0.90 -5.06
CA LYS A 11 12.75 0.09 -4.37
C LYS A 11 11.33 0.66 -4.48
N TRP A 12 11.17 1.98 -4.52
CA TRP A 12 9.85 2.62 -4.64
C TRP A 12 9.26 2.55 -6.06
N PHE A 13 10.11 2.57 -7.10
CA PHE A 13 9.66 2.38 -8.48
C PHE A 13 9.23 0.93 -8.74
N TYR A 14 9.93 -0.06 -8.16
CA TYR A 14 9.49 -1.46 -8.19
C TYR A 14 8.23 -1.69 -7.37
N LEU A 15 8.01 -0.99 -6.25
CA LEU A 15 6.80 -1.10 -5.41
C LEU A 15 5.54 -0.50 -6.06
N ILE A 16 5.66 0.65 -6.73
CA ILE A 16 4.53 1.29 -7.42
C ILE A 16 4.22 0.54 -8.74
N SER A 17 5.25 0.02 -9.42
CA SER A 17 5.07 -0.83 -10.59
C SER A 17 4.51 -2.22 -10.22
N LEU A 18 4.88 -2.80 -9.07
CA LEU A 18 4.23 -3.99 -8.51
C LEU A 18 2.77 -3.71 -8.14
N MET A 19 2.47 -2.59 -7.49
CA MET A 19 1.09 -2.24 -7.08
C MET A 19 0.16 -2.04 -8.29
N LEU A 20 0.66 -1.47 -9.38
CA LEU A 20 -0.10 -1.35 -10.63
C LEU A 20 -0.20 -2.69 -11.38
N LEU A 21 0.84 -3.54 -11.34
CA LEU A 21 0.78 -4.91 -11.87
C LEU A 21 -0.14 -5.82 -11.03
N PHE A 22 -0.23 -5.65 -9.72
CA PHE A 22 -1.15 -6.38 -8.83
C PHE A 22 -2.59 -5.88 -8.97
N CYS A 23 -2.81 -4.60 -9.23
CA CYS A 23 -4.15 -4.07 -9.51
C CYS A 23 -4.66 -4.54 -10.88
N TRP A 24 -3.79 -4.69 -11.88
CA TRP A 24 -4.17 -5.21 -13.20
C TRP A 24 -4.25 -6.75 -13.24
N SER A 25 -3.40 -7.48 -12.52
CA SER A 25 -3.53 -8.94 -12.37
C SER A 25 -4.72 -9.33 -11.50
N SER A 26 -5.09 -8.56 -10.47
CA SER A 26 -6.31 -8.84 -9.68
C SER A 26 -7.60 -8.64 -10.48
N LEU A 27 -7.62 -7.73 -11.47
CA LEU A 27 -8.74 -7.55 -12.39
C LEU A 27 -8.79 -8.63 -13.49
N ILE A 28 -7.65 -9.21 -13.86
CA ILE A 28 -7.55 -10.29 -14.87
C ILE A 28 -7.80 -11.66 -14.23
N GLU A 29 -7.30 -11.95 -13.03
CA GLU A 29 -7.55 -13.22 -12.30
C GLU A 29 -9.02 -13.35 -11.87
N CYS A 30 -9.71 -12.25 -11.55
CA CYS A 30 -11.13 -12.27 -11.19
C CYS A 30 -12.02 -12.60 -12.41
N LYS A 31 -11.61 -12.17 -13.62
CA LYS A 31 -12.26 -12.58 -14.89
C LYS A 31 -11.83 -13.97 -15.37
N ARG A 32 -10.61 -14.42 -15.07
CA ARG A 32 -10.09 -15.74 -15.48
C ARG A 32 -10.66 -16.89 -14.64
N GLN A 33 -10.98 -16.64 -13.36
CA GLN A 33 -11.64 -17.64 -12.49
C GLN A 33 -13.14 -17.82 -12.82
N GLN A 34 -13.79 -16.83 -13.42
CA GLN A 34 -15.15 -16.97 -13.97
C GLN A 34 -15.18 -17.69 -15.33
N ALA A 35 -14.09 -17.68 -16.09
CA ALA A 35 -13.98 -18.42 -17.35
C ALA A 35 -13.61 -19.91 -17.15
N HIS A 36 -12.70 -20.24 -16.23
CA HIS A 36 -12.32 -21.64 -15.97
C HIS A 36 -13.37 -22.48 -15.24
N ALA A 37 -14.39 -21.85 -14.64
CA ALA A 37 -15.53 -22.57 -14.04
C ALA A 37 -16.56 -23.02 -15.07
N ASN A 38 -16.58 -22.43 -16.27
CA ASN A 38 -17.55 -22.74 -17.32
C ASN A 38 -16.99 -23.65 -18.44
N ASP A 39 -15.67 -23.91 -18.47
CA ASP A 39 -15.01 -24.72 -19.50
C ASP A 39 -14.64 -26.14 -19.04
N ALA A 40 -14.77 -26.47 -17.75
CA ALA A 40 -14.46 -27.80 -17.21
C ALA A 40 -15.67 -28.76 -17.18
N ASP A 41 -16.85 -28.33 -17.63
CA ASP A 41 -18.08 -29.15 -17.69
C ASP A 41 -18.32 -29.82 -19.05
N HIS A 42 -17.41 -29.68 -20.03
CA HIS A 42 -17.61 -30.18 -21.41
C HIS A 42 -16.68 -31.32 -21.87
N GLU A 43 -15.79 -31.83 -21.00
CA GLU A 43 -14.78 -32.85 -21.38
C GLU A 43 -14.76 -34.11 -20.49
N LEU A 44 -15.88 -34.48 -19.87
CA LEU A 44 -16.06 -35.78 -19.21
C LEU A 44 -17.48 -36.32 -19.46
N ARG A 45 -17.79 -36.54 -20.74
CA ARG A 45 -18.96 -37.32 -21.15
C ARG A 45 -18.64 -38.13 -22.41
N SER A 46 -17.68 -39.03 -22.26
CA SER A 46 -17.30 -40.01 -23.30
C SER A 46 -16.69 -41.25 -22.65
N SER A 47 -17.50 -42.00 -21.89
CA SER A 47 -17.33 -43.44 -21.67
C SER A 47 -18.55 -43.97 -20.91
N GLU A 48 -18.99 -45.17 -21.29
CA GLU A 48 -20.08 -45.99 -20.72
C GLU A 48 -21.46 -45.80 -21.38
N ASP A 49 -21.53 -46.16 -22.67
CA ASP A 49 -22.66 -46.93 -23.20
C ASP A 49 -22.37 -48.42 -22.95
N GLU A 50 -23.30 -49.12 -22.29
CA GLU A 50 -23.92 -50.39 -22.72
C GLU A 50 -24.63 -51.08 -21.54
N GLY A 51 -25.92 -51.41 -21.70
CA GLY A 51 -26.56 -52.49 -20.92
C GLY A 51 -27.98 -52.29 -20.38
N GLY A 52 -29.00 -52.24 -21.27
CA GLY A 52 -30.21 -53.09 -21.17
C GLY A 52 -31.33 -52.79 -20.14
N GLY A 53 -32.45 -52.24 -20.65
CA GLY A 53 -33.75 -52.94 -20.71
C GLY A 53 -34.74 -52.91 -19.54
N GLY A 54 -35.89 -52.25 -19.74
CA GLY A 54 -37.21 -52.85 -19.49
C GLY A 54 -38.15 -52.25 -18.42
N GLY A 55 -39.12 -51.45 -18.87
CA GLY A 55 -40.55 -51.56 -18.50
C GLY A 55 -41.10 -50.94 -17.20
N GLY A 56 -42.23 -50.22 -17.30
CA GLY A 56 -43.23 -50.12 -16.23
C GLY A 56 -43.75 -48.72 -15.90
N ALA A 57 -45.05 -48.52 -16.12
CA ALA A 57 -45.80 -47.28 -15.92
C ALA A 57 -46.18 -46.97 -14.45
N GLY A 58 -46.61 -45.74 -14.18
CA GLY A 58 -47.45 -45.39 -13.02
C GLY A 58 -46.98 -44.16 -12.25
N GLY A 59 -47.75 -43.07 -12.32
CA GLY A 59 -47.40 -41.80 -11.67
C GLY A 59 -47.62 -41.76 -10.15
N ASN A 60 -46.96 -40.82 -9.48
CA ASN A 60 -47.60 -39.93 -8.52
C ASN A 60 -46.69 -38.74 -8.16
N LEU A 61 -47.33 -37.60 -7.90
CA LEU A 61 -46.71 -36.35 -7.45
C LEU A 61 -46.11 -36.48 -6.04
N GLY A 62 -44.96 -35.83 -5.80
CA GLY A 62 -44.41 -35.67 -4.46
C GLY A 62 -43.06 -34.95 -4.42
N ASN A 63 -43.07 -33.71 -3.94
CA ASN A 63 -41.93 -32.81 -3.71
C ASN A 63 -40.65 -33.47 -3.16
N GLY A 64 -39.50 -33.20 -3.79
CA GLY A 64 -38.21 -33.69 -3.30
C GLY A 64 -36.96 -33.10 -3.98
N HIS A 65 -36.97 -31.82 -4.36
CA HIS A 65 -35.79 -31.15 -4.92
C HIS A 65 -35.42 -29.91 -4.10
N GLN A 66 -34.73 -30.12 -2.97
CA GLN A 66 -34.06 -29.01 -2.27
C GLN A 66 -32.86 -29.40 -1.37
N GLN A 67 -32.26 -30.59 -1.53
CA GLN A 67 -31.12 -30.99 -0.68
C GLN A 67 -29.78 -31.23 -1.41
N ALA A 68 -29.68 -31.02 -2.72
CA ALA A 68 -28.43 -31.28 -3.46
C ALA A 68 -27.47 -30.07 -3.58
N HIS A 69 -27.93 -28.83 -3.39
CA HIS A 69 -27.09 -27.63 -3.59
C HIS A 69 -26.32 -27.14 -2.35
N ARG A 70 -26.46 -27.77 -1.18
CA ARG A 70 -25.85 -27.29 0.08
C ARG A 70 -24.49 -27.90 0.42
N LYS A 71 -23.94 -28.79 -0.41
CA LYS A 71 -22.71 -29.56 -0.09
C LYS A 71 -21.43 -29.15 -0.85
N LYS A 72 -21.49 -28.30 -1.89
CA LYS A 72 -20.30 -27.99 -2.73
C LYS A 72 -19.44 -26.79 -2.28
N HIS A 73 -19.83 -26.04 -1.24
CA HIS A 73 -19.03 -24.91 -0.72
C HIS A 73 -18.23 -25.20 0.56
N ARG A 74 -18.23 -26.44 1.07
CA ARG A 74 -17.78 -26.73 2.44
C ARG A 74 -16.32 -27.20 2.60
N GLN A 75 -15.49 -27.13 1.54
CA GLN A 75 -14.24 -27.88 1.50
C GLN A 75 -12.94 -27.08 1.41
N HIS A 76 -12.96 -25.75 1.59
CA HIS A 76 -11.74 -24.92 1.55
C HIS A 76 -11.24 -24.38 2.90
N ASP A 77 -11.88 -24.73 4.03
CA ASP A 77 -11.79 -23.95 5.28
C ASP A 77 -11.21 -24.70 6.50
N ASN A 78 -10.41 -25.75 6.27
CA ASN A 78 -9.98 -26.72 7.31
C ASN A 78 -8.56 -26.51 7.88
N LYS A 79 -8.01 -25.29 7.75
CA LYS A 79 -6.67 -24.93 8.22
C LYS A 79 -6.74 -23.94 9.39
N LEU A 80 -5.59 -23.74 10.04
CA LEU A 80 -5.47 -22.83 11.19
C LEU A 80 -5.81 -21.39 10.77
N SER A 81 -6.75 -20.78 11.46
CA SER A 81 -7.11 -19.38 11.25
C SER A 81 -7.35 -18.68 12.60
N LEU A 82 -7.00 -17.40 12.67
CA LEU A 82 -7.16 -16.49 13.81
C LEU A 82 -7.54 -15.10 13.29
N TRP A 83 -8.67 -14.56 13.71
CA TRP A 83 -9.19 -13.25 13.29
C TRP A 83 -9.90 -12.51 14.42
N ILE A 84 -10.16 -11.22 14.24
CA ILE A 84 -10.98 -10.41 15.15
C ILE A 84 -12.46 -10.74 14.91
N ASN A 85 -13.21 -11.00 15.98
CA ASN A 85 -14.63 -11.33 15.91
C ASN A 85 -15.42 -10.21 15.16
N GLU A 86 -16.37 -10.60 14.31
CA GLU A 86 -17.10 -9.69 13.41
C GLU A 86 -17.90 -8.60 14.15
N GLN A 87 -18.49 -8.91 15.32
CA GLN A 87 -19.21 -7.91 16.11
C GLN A 87 -18.25 -6.89 16.73
N GLN A 88 -17.10 -7.36 17.22
CA GLN A 88 -16.05 -6.50 17.75
C GLN A 88 -15.43 -5.65 16.64
N LEU A 89 -15.27 -6.23 15.45
CA LEU A 89 -14.78 -5.54 14.27
C LEU A 89 -15.75 -4.45 13.84
N ASN A 90 -17.06 -4.69 13.84
CA ASN A 90 -18.07 -3.69 13.51
C ASN A 90 -18.10 -2.53 14.52
N MET A 91 -17.94 -2.81 15.82
CA MET A 91 -17.84 -1.78 16.85
C MET A 91 -16.57 -0.94 16.66
N LEU A 92 -15.42 -1.60 16.50
CA LEU A 92 -14.15 -0.91 16.27
C LEU A 92 -14.19 -0.16 14.93
N SER A 93 -14.69 -0.75 13.86
CA SER A 93 -14.77 -0.11 12.56
C SER A 93 -15.78 1.03 12.52
N ALA A 94 -16.88 0.98 13.29
CA ALA A 94 -17.77 2.13 13.45
C ALA A 94 -17.10 3.28 14.24
N LEU A 95 -16.22 2.96 15.19
CA LEU A 95 -15.38 3.96 15.88
C LEU A 95 -14.28 4.50 14.95
N PHE A 96 -13.66 3.64 14.15
CA PHE A 96 -12.49 3.95 13.31
C PHE A 96 -12.82 4.36 11.86
N PHE A 97 -14.05 4.18 11.35
CA PHE A 97 -14.39 4.40 9.93
C PHE A 97 -15.88 4.79 9.77
N PRO A 98 -16.32 5.94 10.30
CA PRO A 98 -17.73 6.33 10.34
C PRO A 98 -18.35 6.58 8.94
N GLN A 99 -17.53 6.82 7.91
CA GLN A 99 -17.98 7.04 6.52
C GLN A 99 -18.04 5.74 5.67
N GLY A 100 -17.91 4.57 6.32
CA GLY A 100 -18.06 3.28 5.67
C GLY A 100 -16.78 2.80 4.98
N PHE A 101 -16.02 1.96 5.68
CA PHE A 101 -15.27 0.91 5.00
C PHE A 101 -16.28 -0.18 4.63
N GLY A 102 -16.78 -0.14 3.40
CA GLY A 102 -17.70 -1.14 2.88
C GLY A 102 -17.13 -2.55 3.05
N SER A 103 -17.92 -3.45 3.64
CA SER A 103 -18.06 -4.86 3.24
C SER A 103 -16.80 -5.62 2.80
N HIS A 104 -15.73 -5.61 3.60
CA HIS A 104 -14.54 -6.44 3.31
C HIS A 104 -14.05 -7.23 4.53
N GLY A 105 -14.65 -8.40 4.72
CA GLY A 105 -14.00 -9.59 5.30
C GLY A 105 -13.59 -9.54 6.78
N ARG A 106 -13.29 -10.72 7.31
CA ARG A 106 -12.68 -10.89 8.64
C ARG A 106 -11.25 -10.35 8.62
N ILE A 107 -10.82 -9.64 9.66
CA ILE A 107 -9.41 -9.23 9.81
C ILE A 107 -8.62 -10.40 10.39
N TYR A 108 -7.87 -11.11 9.54
CA TYR A 108 -7.05 -12.25 9.94
C TYR A 108 -5.66 -11.82 10.41
N ALA A 109 -5.23 -12.35 11.56
CA ALA A 109 -3.82 -12.42 11.95
C ALA A 109 -3.16 -13.69 11.39
N ILE A 110 -3.93 -14.76 11.29
CA ILE A 110 -3.53 -16.03 10.67
C ILE A 110 -4.67 -16.46 9.77
N GLU A 111 -4.38 -16.72 8.50
CA GLU A 111 -5.35 -17.26 7.57
C GLU A 111 -4.75 -18.50 6.91
N ASN A 112 -5.48 -19.61 6.96
CA ASN A 112 -5.09 -20.85 6.30
C ASN A 112 -3.68 -21.36 6.67
N GLY A 113 -3.24 -21.11 7.90
CA GLY A 113 -1.94 -21.49 8.45
C GLY A 113 -0.79 -20.53 8.13
N HIS A 114 -1.06 -19.43 7.41
CA HIS A 114 -0.08 -18.40 7.14
C HIS A 114 -0.24 -17.26 8.13
N VAL A 115 0.84 -16.91 8.82
CA VAL A 115 0.88 -15.75 9.69
C VAL A 115 1.08 -14.51 8.82
N PHE A 116 0.14 -13.59 8.90
CA PHE A 116 0.28 -12.30 8.24
C PHE A 116 1.20 -11.45 9.10
N ASN A 117 2.38 -11.13 8.59
CA ASN A 117 3.14 -10.02 9.14
C ASN A 117 2.32 -8.77 8.86
N LEU A 118 1.69 -8.21 9.91
CA LEU A 118 1.18 -6.84 9.87
C LEU A 118 2.38 -5.99 9.45
N PRO A 119 2.43 -5.48 8.20
CA PRO A 119 3.57 -4.71 7.78
C PRO A 119 3.65 -3.50 8.71
N GLU A 120 4.85 -2.98 8.96
CA GLU A 120 5.09 -1.69 9.60
C GLU A 120 4.50 -0.55 8.75
N ILE A 121 3.19 -0.57 8.51
CA ILE A 121 2.45 0.56 8.03
C ILE A 121 2.29 1.43 9.26
N ASN A 122 2.95 2.59 9.25
CA ASN A 122 2.87 3.64 10.27
C ASN A 122 1.43 3.93 10.76
N VAL A 123 0.39 3.51 10.04
CA VAL A 123 -1.03 3.59 10.38
C VAL A 123 -1.37 2.94 11.75
N TYR A 124 -0.83 1.76 12.09
CA TYR A 124 -1.13 1.10 13.38
C TYR A 124 -0.34 1.67 14.57
N LYS A 125 0.73 2.45 14.32
CA LYS A 125 1.53 3.10 15.37
C LYS A 125 0.74 4.19 16.13
N PHE A 126 -0.30 4.70 15.49
CA PHE A 126 -1.18 5.76 16.00
C PHE A 126 -2.53 5.24 16.50
N LEU A 127 -2.83 3.95 16.32
CA LEU A 127 -4.08 3.38 16.81
C LEU A 127 -4.00 3.16 18.32
N ILE A 128 -4.82 3.90 19.05
CA ILE A 128 -5.01 3.79 20.50
C ILE A 128 -6.36 3.12 20.71
N ILE A 129 -6.37 2.01 21.44
CA ILE A 129 -7.59 1.34 21.86
C ILE A 129 -8.31 2.30 22.83
N PRO A 130 -9.58 2.68 22.58
CA PRO A 130 -10.29 3.66 23.38
C PRO A 130 -10.55 3.20 24.81
N ALA A 131 -10.82 4.14 25.72
CA ALA A 131 -11.17 3.85 27.11
C ALA A 131 -12.42 2.95 27.24
N GLU A 132 -13.37 3.02 26.30
CA GLU A 132 -14.60 2.23 26.25
C GLU A 132 -14.36 0.72 26.04
N VAL A 133 -13.25 0.35 25.42
CA VAL A 133 -12.99 -1.03 24.99
C VAL A 133 -12.23 -1.78 26.08
N ASN A 134 -12.96 -2.51 26.93
CA ASN A 134 -12.39 -3.27 28.04
C ASN A 134 -11.82 -4.64 27.62
N TYR A 135 -12.27 -5.18 26.50
CA TYR A 135 -11.79 -6.44 25.95
C TYR A 135 -11.94 -6.48 24.43
N VAL A 136 -11.19 -7.37 23.79
CA VAL A 136 -11.31 -7.68 22.35
C VAL A 136 -11.53 -9.17 22.19
N ASN A 137 -12.56 -9.53 21.42
CA ASN A 137 -12.85 -10.91 21.06
C ASN A 137 -12.09 -11.32 19.80
N PHE A 138 -11.40 -12.45 19.90
CA PHE A 138 -10.73 -13.10 18.79
C PHE A 138 -11.36 -14.46 18.56
N THR A 139 -11.54 -14.82 17.30
CA THR A 139 -12.03 -16.12 16.89
C THR A 139 -10.86 -16.91 16.30
N TRP A 140 -10.75 -18.18 16.68
CA TRP A 140 -9.76 -19.09 16.08
C TRP A 140 -10.33 -20.48 15.80
N LYS A 141 -9.70 -21.19 14.87
CA LYS A 141 -9.95 -22.62 14.61
C LYS A 141 -8.67 -23.28 14.12
N SER A 142 -8.51 -24.56 14.42
CA SER A 142 -7.39 -25.39 13.92
C SER A 142 -7.80 -26.31 12.77
N GLY A 143 -9.11 -26.49 12.56
CA GLY A 143 -9.65 -27.40 11.56
C GLY A 143 -9.24 -28.84 11.83
N SER A 144 -8.66 -29.49 10.82
CA SER A 144 -8.29 -30.91 10.89
C SER A 144 -6.98 -31.19 11.66
N ARG A 145 -6.08 -30.20 11.76
CA ARG A 145 -4.75 -30.36 12.35
C ARG A 145 -4.76 -29.91 13.81
N LYS A 146 -3.96 -30.57 14.68
CA LYS A 146 -3.82 -30.09 16.07
C LYS A 146 -2.67 -29.09 16.17
N TYR A 147 -3.00 -27.92 16.70
CA TYR A 147 -2.04 -26.88 17.06
C TYR A 147 -2.16 -26.56 18.55
N PHE A 148 -1.05 -26.14 19.13
CA PHE A 148 -0.93 -25.72 20.52
C PHE A 148 -0.47 -24.27 20.54
N TYR A 149 -1.05 -23.49 21.45
CA TYR A 149 -0.74 -22.09 21.59
C TYR A 149 -0.04 -21.84 22.94
N HIS A 150 0.79 -20.81 22.97
CA HIS A 150 1.43 -20.32 24.18
C HIS A 150 1.55 -18.79 24.12
N PHE A 151 0.87 -18.12 25.06
CA PHE A 151 1.02 -16.71 25.31
C PHE A 151 2.19 -16.47 26.27
N ASP A 152 3.33 -16.10 25.70
CA ASP A 152 4.58 -15.90 26.46
C ASP A 152 4.76 -14.46 26.92
N ARG A 153 4.00 -13.50 26.36
CA ARG A 153 3.95 -12.10 26.83
C ARG A 153 2.51 -11.60 26.93
N LEU A 154 2.17 -11.08 28.10
CA LEU A 154 0.95 -10.34 28.41
C LEU A 154 1.35 -9.28 29.43
N ILE A 155 2.04 -8.23 28.97
CA ILE A 155 2.73 -7.28 29.85
C ILE A 155 2.29 -5.87 29.49
N SER A 156 1.83 -5.13 30.49
CA SER A 156 1.69 -3.68 30.44
C SER A 156 3.04 -3.02 30.73
N LEU A 157 3.40 -1.99 29.97
CA LEU A 157 4.59 -1.17 30.24
C LEU A 157 4.30 -0.06 31.26
N ASP A 158 3.02 0.31 31.42
CA ASP A 158 2.56 1.38 32.30
C ASP A 158 1.57 0.84 33.34
N HIS A 159 2.06 0.09 34.33
CA HIS A 159 1.25 -0.55 35.37
C HIS A 159 0.44 0.43 36.23
N ASN A 160 0.82 1.70 36.25
CA ASN A 160 0.06 2.75 36.94
C ASN A 160 -1.25 3.05 36.24
N VAL A 161 -1.33 2.89 34.91
CA VAL A 161 -2.49 3.24 34.10
C VAL A 161 -3.27 1.98 33.68
N LEU A 162 -2.56 0.91 33.33
CA LEU A 162 -3.14 -0.33 32.82
C LEU A 162 -2.48 -1.54 33.50
N LYS A 163 -3.29 -2.44 34.06
CA LYS A 163 -2.81 -3.73 34.59
C LYS A 163 -2.51 -4.69 33.44
N ASP A 164 -1.73 -5.73 33.71
CA ASP A 164 -1.41 -6.74 32.69
C ASP A 164 -2.66 -7.34 32.02
N PRO A 165 -2.65 -7.50 30.68
CA PRO A 165 -3.77 -8.11 29.97
C PRO A 165 -4.09 -9.51 30.48
N LYS A 166 -5.38 -9.82 30.54
CA LYS A 166 -5.88 -11.13 30.98
C LYS A 166 -6.57 -11.86 29.84
N LEU A 167 -6.44 -13.17 29.80
CA LEU A 167 -7.11 -14.01 28.81
C LEU A 167 -8.36 -14.65 29.41
N SER A 168 -9.41 -14.84 28.61
CA SER A 168 -10.55 -15.71 28.99
C SER A 168 -10.21 -17.21 28.96
N ILE A 169 -9.01 -17.56 28.47
CA ILE A 169 -8.48 -18.92 28.32
C ILE A 169 -7.15 -19.05 29.06
N ALA A 170 -6.69 -20.28 29.29
CA ALA A 170 -5.36 -20.52 29.88
C ALA A 170 -4.23 -19.97 28.98
N LYS A 171 -3.08 -19.59 29.56
CA LYS A 171 -1.92 -19.05 28.81
C LYS A 171 -1.31 -20.03 27.81
N LYS A 172 -1.47 -21.33 28.03
CA LYS A 172 -1.04 -22.40 27.12
C LYS A 172 -2.16 -23.42 26.98
N GLY A 173 -2.31 -23.99 25.79
CA GLY A 173 -3.36 -24.96 25.54
C GLY A 173 -3.42 -25.43 24.10
N ARG A 174 -4.46 -26.19 23.78
CA ARG A 174 -4.75 -26.67 22.43
C ARG A 174 -5.74 -25.75 21.74
N ILE A 175 -5.48 -25.41 20.47
CA ILE A 175 -6.41 -24.64 19.63
C ILE A 175 -7.59 -25.57 19.26
N PRO A 176 -8.84 -25.12 19.43
CA PRO A 176 -10.03 -25.93 19.13
C PRO A 176 -10.13 -26.28 17.64
N ALA A 177 -10.75 -27.42 17.34
CA ALA A 177 -10.94 -27.86 15.95
C ALA A 177 -11.93 -26.94 15.22
N GLU A 178 -13.02 -26.60 15.89
CA GLU A 178 -14.06 -25.69 15.43
C GLU A 178 -13.80 -24.25 15.88
N GLU A 179 -14.56 -23.31 15.30
CA GLU A 179 -14.50 -21.89 15.63
C GLU A 179 -14.86 -21.66 17.09
N LYS A 180 -13.97 -21.00 17.83
CA LYS A 180 -14.23 -20.61 19.21
C LYS A 180 -13.65 -19.25 19.49
N ASP A 181 -14.37 -18.49 20.29
CA ASP A 181 -13.93 -17.19 20.73
C ASP A 181 -13.11 -17.27 22.02
N PHE A 182 -12.13 -16.38 22.10
CA PHE A 182 -11.49 -16.01 23.35
C PHE A 182 -11.34 -14.49 23.41
N SER A 183 -11.25 -13.97 24.63
CA SER A 183 -11.21 -12.54 24.88
C SER A 183 -9.88 -12.19 25.53
N ILE A 184 -9.34 -11.04 25.12
CA ILE A 184 -8.22 -10.40 25.78
C ILE A 184 -8.75 -9.18 26.51
N PHE A 185 -8.72 -9.22 27.84
CA PHE A 185 -9.14 -8.13 28.72
C PHE A 185 -7.98 -7.17 28.96
N MET A 186 -8.27 -5.86 28.93
CA MET A 186 -7.31 -4.77 29.14
C MET A 186 -7.75 -3.92 30.33
N PRO A 187 -7.53 -4.40 31.57
CA PRO A 187 -8.05 -3.76 32.77
C PRO A 187 -7.30 -2.48 33.14
N CYS A 188 -7.98 -1.34 33.05
CA CYS A 188 -7.47 -0.05 33.53
C CYS A 188 -7.34 -0.03 35.06
N VAL A 189 -6.37 0.73 35.56
CA VAL A 189 -6.26 1.04 36.99
C VAL A 189 -7.28 2.12 37.30
N HIS A 190 -8.23 1.81 38.18
CA HIS A 190 -9.41 2.64 38.40
C HIS A 190 -9.11 4.11 38.67
N ASN A 191 -7.99 4.49 39.28
CA ASN A 191 -7.75 5.87 39.71
C ASN A 191 -6.90 6.73 38.75
N ASN A 192 -6.42 6.17 37.65
CA ASN A 192 -5.47 6.84 36.77
C ASN A 192 -6.00 6.91 35.34
N SER A 193 -5.98 8.12 34.79
CA SER A 193 -6.22 8.39 33.38
C SER A 193 -4.88 8.51 32.64
N GLY A 194 -4.81 8.03 31.42
CA GLY A 194 -3.61 8.09 30.59
C GLY A 194 -3.63 7.08 29.46
N THR A 195 -2.63 7.16 28.58
CA THR A 195 -2.41 6.12 27.56
C THR A 195 -1.29 5.20 28.01
N ALA A 196 -1.58 3.90 28.09
CA ALA A 196 -0.64 2.85 28.46
C ALA A 196 -0.24 2.02 27.24
N MET A 197 1.03 1.64 27.17
CA MET A 197 1.49 0.66 26.19
C MET A 197 1.45 -0.76 26.77
N PHE A 198 1.07 -1.75 25.97
CA PHE A 198 1.15 -3.16 26.37
C PHE A 198 1.56 -4.05 25.20
N THR A 199 2.18 -5.18 25.54
CA THR A 199 2.72 -6.14 24.56
C THR A 199 2.06 -7.51 24.72
N ILE A 200 1.69 -8.11 23.58
CA ILE A 200 1.20 -9.48 23.49
C ILE A 200 2.15 -10.32 22.66
N GLY A 201 2.47 -11.50 23.16
CA GLY A 201 3.28 -12.51 22.51
C GLY A 201 2.48 -13.80 22.33
N LEU A 202 2.37 -14.30 21.10
CA LEU A 202 1.67 -15.55 20.81
C LEU A 202 2.55 -16.48 19.97
N SER A 203 2.93 -17.61 20.56
CA SER A 203 3.61 -18.71 19.88
C SER A 203 2.60 -19.79 19.51
N ILE A 204 2.71 -20.36 18.31
CA ILE A 204 1.89 -21.50 17.89
C ILE A 204 2.81 -22.62 17.47
N GLN A 205 2.53 -23.83 17.94
CA GLN A 205 3.30 -25.03 17.67
C GLN A 205 2.38 -26.13 17.13
N ASN A 206 2.95 -27.05 16.35
CA ASN A 206 2.24 -28.25 15.93
C ASN A 206 2.37 -29.39 16.97
N ARG A 207 1.81 -30.57 16.69
CA ARG A 207 1.94 -31.76 17.57
C ARG A 207 3.39 -32.23 17.81
N ARG A 208 4.32 -31.85 16.95
CA ARG A 208 5.75 -32.20 17.05
C ARG A 208 6.55 -31.06 17.69
N GLU A 209 5.87 -30.13 18.38
CA GLU A 209 6.46 -28.95 19.05
C GLU A 209 7.21 -27.99 18.11
N LYS A 210 7.09 -28.18 16.79
CA LYS A 210 7.67 -27.27 15.82
C LYS A 210 6.83 -26.00 15.76
N LEU A 211 7.49 -24.85 15.96
CA LEU A 211 6.89 -23.53 15.82
C LEU A 211 6.35 -23.31 14.39
N LEU A 212 5.18 -22.69 14.32
CA LEU A 212 4.59 -22.23 13.07
C LEU A 212 5.41 -21.04 12.54
N PRO A 213 5.78 -21.02 11.25
CA PRO A 213 6.52 -19.90 10.66
C PRO A 213 5.79 -18.57 10.88
N GLY A 214 6.53 -17.54 11.28
CA GLY A 214 5.97 -16.22 11.64
C GLY A 214 5.55 -16.09 13.11
N THR A 215 5.67 -17.14 13.93
CA THR A 215 5.51 -17.07 15.38
C THR A 215 6.87 -17.13 16.10
N PRO A 216 7.05 -16.50 17.29
CA PRO A 216 6.04 -15.77 18.07
C PRO A 216 5.59 -14.47 17.40
N ILE A 217 4.27 -14.29 17.32
CA ILE A 217 3.67 -13.03 16.89
C ILE A 217 3.87 -12.04 18.04
N ARG A 218 4.51 -10.90 17.76
CA ARG A 218 4.77 -9.83 18.74
C ARG A 218 3.94 -8.62 18.35
N LEU A 219 2.99 -8.26 19.20
CA LEU A 219 2.10 -7.13 18.97
C LEU A 219 2.27 -6.11 20.08
N ASN A 220 2.48 -4.86 19.70
CA ASN A 220 2.56 -3.72 20.60
C ASN A 220 1.30 -2.88 20.40
N PHE A 221 0.59 -2.61 21.49
CA PHE A 221 -0.66 -1.87 21.47
C PHE A 221 -0.59 -0.68 22.43
N LYS A 222 -1.42 0.32 22.15
CA LYS A 222 -1.69 1.44 23.06
C LYS A 222 -3.14 1.36 23.51
N LYS A 223 -3.40 1.56 24.80
CA LYS A 223 -4.74 1.62 25.39
C LYS A 223 -4.88 2.92 26.15
N GLU A 224 -5.90 3.69 25.82
CA GLU A 224 -6.32 4.80 26.65
C GLU A 224 -7.11 4.25 27.84
N CYS A 225 -6.77 4.66 29.05
CA CYS A 225 -7.55 4.47 30.25
C CYS A 225 -8.02 5.83 30.73
N ALA A 226 -9.30 5.93 31.07
CA ALA A 226 -9.88 7.10 31.69
C ALA A 226 -10.60 6.66 32.95
N HIS A 227 -10.34 7.32 34.08
CA HIS A 227 -11.17 7.18 35.26
C HIS A 227 -12.59 7.66 34.91
N ARG A 228 -13.53 6.70 34.77
CA ARG A 228 -14.96 6.98 34.65
C ARG A 228 -15.64 6.48 35.90
N GLY A 229 -15.46 7.22 37.00
CA GLY A 229 -16.31 7.05 38.17
C GLY A 229 -17.77 7.37 37.83
N PRO A 230 -18.74 6.88 38.60
CA PRO A 230 -20.11 7.36 38.51
C PRO A 230 -20.11 8.87 38.73
N ASP A 231 -20.48 9.64 37.71
CA ASP A 231 -20.58 11.09 37.83
C ASP A 231 -22.05 11.46 38.15
N PRO A 232 -22.34 12.00 39.34
CA PRO A 232 -23.69 12.45 39.70
C PRO A 232 -24.29 13.39 38.65
N GLU A 233 -23.45 14.15 37.95
CA GLU A 233 -23.80 15.13 36.91
C GLU A 233 -23.65 14.57 35.48
N CYS A 234 -23.52 13.26 35.32
CA CYS A 234 -23.37 12.58 34.03
C CYS A 234 -24.45 13.00 33.02
N ASN A 235 -25.71 13.16 33.45
CA ASN A 235 -26.82 13.59 32.59
C ASN A 235 -26.62 14.99 31.98
N LEU A 236 -25.86 15.86 32.64
CA LEU A 236 -25.59 17.23 32.18
C LEU A 236 -24.34 17.28 31.31
N LYS A 237 -23.31 16.51 31.67
CA LYS A 237 -21.99 16.59 31.02
C LYS A 237 -21.85 15.74 29.77
N CYS A 238 -22.67 14.69 29.60
CA CYS A 238 -22.57 13.73 28.49
C CYS A 238 -22.68 14.31 27.08
N GLY A 239 -23.05 15.59 26.96
CA GLY A 239 -23.19 16.31 25.69
C GLY A 239 -24.16 15.64 24.71
N ASP A 240 -24.26 16.19 23.50
CA ASP A 240 -25.14 15.66 22.46
C ASP A 240 -24.60 14.38 21.80
N ASN A 241 -23.35 14.02 22.09
CA ASN A 241 -22.63 12.91 21.47
C ASN A 241 -22.68 11.61 22.28
N GLY A 242 -23.49 11.55 23.34
CA GLY A 242 -23.65 10.35 24.16
C GLY A 242 -24.94 10.37 24.96
N PHE A 243 -25.14 9.34 25.78
CA PHE A 243 -26.21 9.28 26.77
C PHE A 243 -25.70 8.68 28.08
N CYS A 244 -26.29 9.08 29.19
CA CYS A 244 -25.91 8.58 30.50
C CYS A 244 -26.67 7.28 30.84
N ASN A 245 -25.96 6.24 31.28
CA ASN A 245 -26.59 4.98 31.71
C ASN A 245 -26.94 4.98 33.21
N HIS A 246 -27.59 3.91 33.68
CA HIS A 246 -28.00 3.76 35.08
C HIS A 246 -26.84 3.88 36.07
N ASN A 247 -25.63 3.45 35.68
CA ASN A 247 -24.43 3.50 36.51
C ASN A 247 -23.76 4.88 36.52
N LYS A 248 -24.41 5.92 35.99
CA LYS A 248 -23.88 7.29 35.90
C LYS A 248 -22.62 7.38 35.04
N ILE A 249 -22.56 6.59 33.98
CA ILE A 249 -21.45 6.56 33.02
C ILE A 249 -21.98 6.93 31.63
N CYS A 250 -21.25 7.80 30.95
CA CYS A 250 -21.53 8.18 29.56
C CYS A 250 -21.27 7.05 28.57
N GLN A 251 -22.27 6.78 27.74
CA GLN A 251 -22.20 5.90 26.57
C GLN A 251 -22.17 6.76 25.31
N CYS A 252 -21.01 6.77 24.65
CA CYS A 252 -20.78 7.62 23.48
C CYS A 252 -21.36 7.03 22.20
N LYS A 253 -21.84 7.91 21.33
CA LYS A 253 -22.21 7.58 19.94
C LYS A 253 -20.96 7.18 19.15
N ALA A 254 -21.16 6.46 18.05
CA ALA A 254 -20.07 6.01 17.20
C ALA A 254 -19.18 7.18 16.74
N GLY A 255 -17.86 6.99 16.78
CA GLY A 255 -16.88 8.01 16.43
C GLY A 255 -16.60 9.06 17.53
N TYR A 256 -17.16 8.94 18.72
CA TYR A 256 -16.85 9.81 19.87
C TYR A 256 -16.32 9.00 21.06
N THR A 257 -15.44 9.61 21.84
CA THR A 257 -14.79 9.02 23.02
C THR A 257 -14.58 10.07 24.12
N GLY A 258 -13.96 9.65 25.22
CA GLY A 258 -13.75 10.45 26.43
C GLY A 258 -14.85 10.26 27.47
N GLN A 259 -14.60 10.72 28.71
CA GLN A 259 -15.52 10.56 29.85
C GLN A 259 -16.92 11.15 29.58
N TYR A 260 -17.01 12.16 28.73
CA TYR A 260 -18.23 12.89 28.41
C TYR A 260 -18.51 12.96 26.90
N CYS A 261 -17.91 12.07 26.11
CA CYS A 261 -18.13 11.99 24.65
C CYS A 261 -17.78 13.28 23.88
N GLN A 262 -16.86 14.07 24.41
CA GLN A 262 -16.44 15.36 23.82
C GLN A 262 -15.35 15.21 22.76
N THR A 263 -14.60 14.11 22.80
CA THR A 263 -13.48 13.89 21.88
C THR A 263 -13.97 13.13 20.66
N ALA A 264 -13.92 13.77 19.50
CA ALA A 264 -14.17 13.09 18.23
C ALA A 264 -12.98 12.22 17.82
N PHE A 265 -13.28 11.08 17.23
CA PHE A 265 -12.30 10.16 16.68
C PHE A 265 -12.21 10.32 15.16
N CYS A 266 -11.03 10.68 14.66
CA CYS A 266 -10.76 10.83 13.23
C CYS A 266 -9.84 9.71 12.76
N PHE A 267 -10.26 9.02 11.71
CA PHE A 267 -9.40 8.10 11.00
C PHE A 267 -9.65 8.16 9.49
N PRO A 268 -8.57 8.25 8.67
CA PRO A 268 -7.19 8.58 9.06
C PRO A 268 -7.07 9.80 10.00
N GLN A 269 -6.07 9.77 10.89
CA GLN A 269 -5.86 10.89 11.82
C GLN A 269 -5.54 12.16 11.03
N CYS A 270 -5.98 13.31 11.54
CA CYS A 270 -5.65 14.60 10.98
C CYS A 270 -4.13 14.81 10.99
N LEU A 271 -3.55 15.08 9.83
CA LEU A 271 -2.12 15.28 9.65
C LEU A 271 -1.74 16.74 9.88
N ASN A 272 -0.43 17.01 9.94
CA ASN A 272 0.13 18.36 9.99
C ASN A 272 -0.43 19.27 11.09
N GLY A 273 -0.88 18.69 12.21
CA GLY A 273 -1.45 19.43 13.34
C GLY A 273 -2.93 19.78 13.20
N GLY A 274 -3.65 19.16 12.26
CA GLY A 274 -5.11 19.29 12.16
C GLY A 274 -5.83 18.80 13.41
N ASN A 275 -6.95 19.46 13.73
CA ASN A 275 -7.78 19.10 14.87
C ASN A 275 -9.01 18.30 14.43
N CYS A 276 -9.34 17.25 15.17
CA CYS A 276 -10.52 16.43 14.91
C CYS A 276 -11.74 17.07 15.60
N THR A 277 -12.64 17.66 14.81
CA THR A 277 -13.82 18.38 15.33
C THR A 277 -15.09 17.53 15.31
N ALA A 278 -15.16 16.57 14.42
CA ALA A 278 -16.22 15.57 14.34
C ALA A 278 -15.64 14.25 13.79
N PRO A 279 -16.37 13.12 13.89
CA PRO A 279 -15.91 11.83 13.38
C PRO A 279 -15.48 11.93 11.91
N SER A 280 -14.21 11.66 11.64
CA SER A 280 -13.57 11.82 10.32
C SER A 280 -13.61 13.23 9.70
N VAL A 281 -13.84 14.26 10.52
CA VAL A 281 -13.81 15.67 10.09
C VAL A 281 -12.62 16.38 10.73
N CYS A 282 -11.67 16.76 9.89
CA CYS A 282 -10.47 17.49 10.29
C CYS A 282 -10.62 18.98 9.97
N THR A 283 -10.28 19.83 10.94
CA THR A 283 -10.04 21.25 10.73
C THR A 283 -8.55 21.48 10.58
N CYS A 284 -8.15 21.98 9.41
CA CYS A 284 -6.74 22.13 9.06
C CYS A 284 -6.17 23.47 9.54
N PRO A 285 -4.92 23.48 10.01
CA PRO A 285 -4.24 24.73 10.34
C PRO A 285 -3.91 25.51 9.06
N ASP A 286 -3.67 26.80 9.23
CA ASP A 286 -3.36 27.71 8.12
C ASP A 286 -2.23 27.16 7.23
N GLY A 287 -2.48 27.14 5.93
CA GLY A 287 -1.53 26.65 4.95
C GLY A 287 -1.64 25.16 4.61
N TYR A 288 -2.58 24.44 5.23
CA TYR A 288 -2.88 23.05 4.92
C TYR A 288 -4.33 22.87 4.45
N GLN A 289 -4.55 21.84 3.65
CA GLN A 289 -5.83 21.48 3.06
C GLN A 289 -5.94 19.96 2.86
N GLY A 290 -7.09 19.53 2.38
CA GLY A 290 -7.42 18.11 2.20
C GLY A 290 -8.29 17.59 3.33
N THR A 291 -8.89 16.43 3.12
CA THR A 291 -9.84 15.82 4.07
C THR A 291 -9.18 15.50 5.42
N TYR A 292 -7.88 15.21 5.41
CA TYR A 292 -7.09 14.86 6.58
C TYR A 292 -5.90 15.82 6.77
N CYS A 293 -5.96 17.03 6.19
CA CYS A 293 -4.90 18.03 6.25
C CYS A 293 -3.57 17.56 5.67
N GLU A 294 -3.62 16.65 4.69
CA GLU A 294 -2.47 16.02 4.05
C GLU A 294 -1.78 16.89 3.00
N GLY A 295 -2.48 17.88 2.46
CA GLY A 295 -1.99 18.76 1.40
C GLY A 295 -1.62 20.15 1.90
N GLY A 296 -0.67 20.81 1.23
CA GLY A 296 -0.41 22.23 1.43
C GLY A 296 -1.28 23.11 0.54
N ILE A 297 -1.45 24.38 0.93
CA ILE A 297 -2.04 25.43 0.09
C ILE A 297 -0.91 26.27 -0.49
N CYS A 298 -0.80 26.38 -1.81
CA CYS A 298 0.20 27.26 -2.45
C CYS A 298 -0.53 28.24 -3.36
N SER A 299 -0.18 29.52 -3.26
CA SER A 299 -0.73 30.59 -4.11
C SER A 299 -0.28 30.39 -5.55
N GLU A 300 0.99 30.03 -5.74
CA GLU A 300 1.56 29.61 -7.01
C GLU A 300 1.68 28.08 -7.08
N LYS A 301 1.39 27.51 -8.25
CA LYS A 301 1.44 26.06 -8.44
C LYS A 301 2.89 25.56 -8.47
N CYS A 302 3.15 24.46 -7.78
CA CYS A 302 4.41 23.73 -7.90
C CYS A 302 4.56 23.15 -9.32
N LEU A 303 5.68 23.44 -9.97
CA LEU A 303 6.00 23.02 -11.34
C LEU A 303 6.70 21.65 -11.36
N ASN A 304 6.87 21.09 -12.56
CA ASN A 304 7.67 19.88 -12.81
C ASN A 304 7.31 18.67 -11.92
N GLY A 305 6.03 18.50 -11.62
CA GLY A 305 5.54 17.42 -10.75
C GLY A 305 5.88 17.61 -9.27
N GLY A 306 6.18 18.84 -8.83
CA GLY A 306 6.25 19.19 -7.42
C GLY A 306 4.87 19.14 -6.77
N LYS A 307 4.82 18.83 -5.47
CA LYS A 307 3.60 18.80 -4.67
C LYS A 307 3.61 19.92 -3.64
N CYS A 308 2.51 20.64 -3.48
CA CYS A 308 2.39 21.60 -2.39
C CYS A 308 2.21 20.85 -1.07
N ILE A 309 3.10 21.07 -0.12
CA ILE A 309 3.11 20.35 1.17
C ILE A 309 2.80 21.23 2.37
N GLN A 310 2.92 22.56 2.22
CA GLN A 310 2.60 23.57 3.22
C GLN A 310 2.41 24.91 2.50
N LYS A 311 1.89 25.94 3.20
CA LYS A 311 1.78 27.33 2.71
C LYS A 311 2.97 27.74 1.85
N ASP A 312 2.72 27.94 0.56
CA ASP A 312 3.70 28.40 -0.45
C ASP A 312 5.02 27.60 -0.45
N LYS A 313 4.93 26.30 -0.11
CA LYS A 313 6.08 25.40 -0.01
C LYS A 313 5.87 24.15 -0.85
N CYS A 314 6.71 24.01 -1.87
CA CYS A 314 6.71 22.86 -2.76
C CYS A 314 7.72 21.80 -2.36
N GLN A 315 7.27 20.55 -2.34
CA GLN A 315 8.13 19.38 -2.36
C GLN A 315 8.43 19.01 -3.81
N CYS A 316 9.70 19.19 -4.22
CA CYS A 316 10.11 18.93 -5.58
C CYS A 316 10.38 17.45 -5.86
N SER A 317 10.02 17.04 -7.07
CA SER A 317 10.42 15.74 -7.61
C SER A 317 11.94 15.64 -7.76
N LYS A 318 12.47 14.42 -7.72
CA LYS A 318 13.92 14.19 -7.77
C LYS A 318 14.52 14.83 -9.03
N GLY A 319 15.58 15.62 -8.84
CA GLY A 319 16.23 16.34 -9.94
C GLY A 319 15.61 17.71 -10.24
N TYR A 320 14.66 18.18 -9.44
CA TYR A 320 14.14 19.55 -9.48
C TYR A 320 14.35 20.26 -8.14
N TYR A 321 14.46 21.58 -8.17
CA TYR A 321 14.64 22.46 -7.01
C TYR A 321 14.15 23.87 -7.32
N GLY A 322 14.18 24.76 -6.32
CA GLY A 322 13.56 26.09 -6.38
C GLY A 322 12.33 26.17 -5.48
N LEU A 323 11.76 27.36 -5.35
CA LEU A 323 10.59 27.59 -4.47
C LEU A 323 9.36 26.87 -5.02
N HIS A 324 9.24 26.83 -6.34
CA HIS A 324 8.15 26.22 -7.10
C HIS A 324 8.63 25.05 -7.96
N CYS A 325 9.81 24.48 -7.67
CA CYS A 325 10.41 23.39 -8.44
C CYS A 325 10.69 23.76 -9.91
N GLU A 326 10.96 25.03 -10.17
CA GLU A 326 11.18 25.64 -11.47
C GLU A 326 12.54 25.28 -12.09
N PHE A 327 13.52 24.93 -11.26
CA PHE A 327 14.86 24.60 -11.72
C PHE A 327 15.08 23.09 -11.76
N SER A 328 15.84 22.63 -12.75
CA SER A 328 16.25 21.23 -12.87
C SER A 328 17.75 21.09 -12.58
N LYS A 329 18.12 19.99 -11.93
CA LYS A 329 19.48 19.63 -11.58
C LYS A 329 19.88 18.37 -12.34
N CYS A 330 21.01 18.46 -13.04
CA CYS A 330 21.68 17.28 -13.56
C CYS A 330 22.69 16.77 -12.52
N VAL A 331 22.61 15.48 -12.18
CA VAL A 331 23.61 14.78 -11.38
C VAL A 331 24.93 14.73 -12.15
N ILE A 332 24.85 14.47 -13.46
CA ILE A 332 25.99 14.62 -14.37
C ILE A 332 25.85 16.00 -15.02
N PRO A 333 26.73 16.97 -14.70
CA PRO A 333 26.61 18.32 -15.19
C PRO A 333 26.75 18.38 -16.72
N CYS A 334 25.95 19.22 -17.36
CA CYS A 334 26.11 19.53 -18.78
C CYS A 334 27.47 20.23 -18.98
N LYS A 335 28.25 19.76 -19.95
CA LYS A 335 29.54 20.35 -20.31
C LYS A 335 29.34 21.50 -21.31
N ASN A 336 30.42 22.23 -21.56
CA ASN A 336 30.52 23.21 -22.66
C ASN A 336 29.38 24.24 -22.72
N GLY A 337 28.90 24.70 -21.55
CA GLY A 337 27.84 25.71 -21.45
C GLY A 337 26.41 25.20 -21.67
N GLY A 338 26.18 23.88 -21.68
CA GLY A 338 24.84 23.29 -21.70
C GLY A 338 24.03 23.60 -20.44
N ARG A 339 22.71 23.71 -20.58
CA ARG A 339 21.78 23.98 -19.46
C ARG A 339 20.89 22.78 -19.18
N CYS A 340 20.73 22.43 -17.91
CA CYS A 340 19.76 21.43 -17.47
C CYS A 340 18.34 21.92 -17.73
N ILE A 341 17.55 21.11 -18.44
CA ILE A 341 16.13 21.35 -18.71
C ILE A 341 15.23 20.25 -18.13
N GLY A 342 15.83 19.20 -17.56
CA GLY A 342 15.17 18.11 -16.87
C GLY A 342 16.20 17.29 -16.10
N PRO A 343 15.78 16.23 -15.37
CA PRO A 343 16.68 15.40 -14.57
C PRO A 343 17.68 14.70 -15.50
N ASN A 344 18.94 15.13 -15.45
CA ASN A 344 20.02 14.67 -16.35
C ASN A 344 19.75 14.89 -17.85
N ILE A 345 18.89 15.85 -18.21
CA ILE A 345 18.64 16.21 -19.62
C ILE A 345 19.26 17.58 -19.91
N CYS A 346 20.24 17.60 -20.81
CA CYS A 346 20.97 18.81 -21.19
C CYS A 346 20.43 19.40 -22.50
N ARG A 347 20.17 20.71 -22.49
CA ARG A 347 20.01 21.51 -23.70
C ARG A 347 21.38 22.03 -24.11
N CYS A 348 21.87 21.57 -25.27
CA CYS A 348 23.19 21.93 -25.76
C CYS A 348 23.18 23.21 -26.61
N PRO A 349 24.24 24.03 -26.51
CA PRO A 349 24.45 25.15 -27.42
C PRO A 349 24.63 24.67 -28.87
N SER A 350 24.37 25.57 -29.83
CA SER A 350 24.49 25.28 -31.26
C SER A 350 25.86 24.71 -31.62
N GLY A 351 25.88 23.55 -32.28
CA GLY A 351 27.12 22.88 -32.67
C GLY A 351 27.69 21.93 -31.62
N LEU A 352 27.01 21.69 -30.50
CA LEU A 352 27.30 20.63 -29.55
C LEU A 352 26.19 19.58 -29.56
N LEU A 353 26.56 18.33 -29.35
CA LEU A 353 25.73 17.13 -29.36
C LEU A 353 26.11 16.24 -28.17
N GLY A 354 25.38 15.14 -27.98
CA GLY A 354 25.57 14.23 -26.86
C GLY A 354 24.62 14.52 -25.69
N ASN A 355 24.58 13.60 -24.73
CA ASN A 355 23.61 13.66 -23.62
C ASN A 355 24.01 14.71 -22.57
N HIS A 356 25.28 15.11 -22.55
CA HIS A 356 25.86 16.11 -21.67
C HIS A 356 26.64 17.19 -22.44
N CYS A 357 26.36 17.37 -23.73
CA CYS A 357 27.02 18.35 -24.60
C CYS A 357 28.53 18.15 -24.73
N GLU A 358 28.96 16.89 -24.63
CA GLU A 358 30.34 16.44 -24.70
C GLU A 358 30.86 16.28 -26.14
N ILE A 359 29.96 16.19 -27.12
CA ILE A 359 30.32 15.97 -28.52
C ILE A 359 30.30 17.30 -29.25
N GLU A 360 31.47 17.80 -29.64
CA GLU A 360 31.53 18.89 -30.61
C GLU A 360 31.09 18.37 -31.98
N ARG A 361 30.13 19.07 -32.59
CA ARG A 361 29.74 18.81 -33.96
C ARG A 361 30.89 19.25 -34.84
N ILE A 362 31.81 18.32 -35.11
CA ILE A 362 32.79 18.47 -36.17
C ILE A 362 31.97 18.75 -37.43
N GLN A 363 31.98 20.01 -37.86
CA GLN A 363 31.54 20.40 -39.19
C GLN A 363 32.44 19.60 -40.11
N ARG A 364 31.99 18.40 -40.49
CA ARG A 364 32.71 17.49 -41.36
C ARG A 364 33.01 18.34 -42.59
N SER A 365 34.27 18.73 -42.73
CA SER A 365 34.77 19.56 -43.80
C SER A 365 34.83 18.72 -45.06
N THR A 366 33.66 18.25 -45.48
CA THR A 366 33.42 17.66 -46.79
C THR A 366 32.79 18.78 -47.58
N CYS A 367 33.49 19.18 -48.64
CA CYS A 367 33.05 20.14 -49.64
C CYS A 367 31.55 19.97 -49.86
N ARG A 368 30.77 21.08 -49.88
CA ARG A 368 29.30 21.07 -49.99
C ARG A 368 28.79 20.20 -51.14
N ARG A 369 29.64 19.96 -52.15
CA ARG A 369 29.47 18.93 -53.20
C ARG A 369 30.74 18.04 -53.25
N PRO A 370 30.60 16.73 -53.48
CA PRO A 370 31.73 15.81 -53.57
C PRO A 370 32.64 16.13 -54.76
N CYS A 371 33.95 15.94 -54.59
CA CYS A 371 34.94 16.03 -55.65
C CYS A 371 34.90 14.71 -56.45
N LYS A 372 34.56 14.73 -57.74
CA LYS A 372 34.38 13.48 -58.51
C LYS A 372 35.70 12.71 -58.72
N HIS A 373 36.75 13.41 -59.11
CA HIS A 373 38.10 12.84 -59.33
C HIS A 373 39.13 13.66 -58.56
N GLY A 374 39.04 13.61 -57.23
CA GLY A 374 39.95 14.32 -56.35
C GLY A 374 39.54 14.26 -54.88
N VAL A 375 40.37 14.85 -54.02
CA VAL A 375 40.16 14.86 -52.56
C VAL A 375 39.78 16.28 -52.11
N CYS A 376 38.76 16.38 -51.26
CA CYS A 376 38.40 17.65 -50.65
C CYS A 376 39.42 18.03 -49.58
N THR A 377 40.01 19.22 -49.71
CA THR A 377 40.98 19.73 -48.75
C THR A 377 40.30 20.49 -47.60
N ALA A 378 41.03 20.70 -46.50
CA ALA A 378 40.54 21.46 -45.34
C ALA A 378 40.03 22.88 -45.69
N LYS A 379 40.50 23.46 -46.81
CA LYS A 379 40.06 24.77 -47.33
C LYS A 379 38.74 24.74 -48.11
N LYS A 380 37.98 23.63 -48.09
CA LYS A 380 36.73 23.42 -48.86
C LYS A 380 36.92 23.51 -50.38
N THR A 381 38.14 23.25 -50.87
CA THR A 381 38.47 23.19 -52.29
C THR A 381 38.88 21.77 -52.68
N CYS A 382 38.49 21.34 -53.89
CA CYS A 382 38.88 20.04 -54.42
C CYS A 382 40.30 20.10 -54.98
N LYS A 383 41.18 19.21 -54.50
CA LYS A 383 42.47 18.92 -55.14
C LYS A 383 42.24 17.79 -56.14
N CYS A 384 42.35 18.09 -57.43
CA CYS A 384 42.02 17.14 -58.49
C CYS A 384 43.16 16.16 -58.77
N ASP A 385 42.76 14.94 -59.16
CA ASP A 385 43.67 13.90 -59.63
C ASP A 385 44.28 14.29 -60.98
N ARG A 386 45.44 13.71 -61.31
CA ARG A 386 46.17 14.03 -62.55
C ARG A 386 45.28 13.81 -63.77
N GLY A 387 45.17 14.83 -64.62
CA GLY A 387 44.34 14.78 -65.83
C GLY A 387 42.91 15.31 -65.65
N PHE A 388 42.52 15.73 -64.45
CA PHE A 388 41.24 16.36 -64.16
C PHE A 388 41.42 17.79 -63.60
N TYR A 389 40.45 18.66 -63.88
CA TYR A 389 40.46 20.05 -63.41
C TYR A 389 39.03 20.57 -63.15
N GLY A 390 38.94 21.78 -62.61
CA GLY A 390 37.68 22.46 -62.27
C GLY A 390 37.31 22.37 -60.79
N ARG A 391 36.34 23.19 -60.35
CA ARG A 391 35.96 23.36 -58.92
C ARG A 391 35.55 22.06 -58.22
N HIS A 392 35.07 21.06 -58.98
CA HIS A 392 34.66 19.74 -58.48
C HIS A 392 35.36 18.57 -59.18
N CYS A 393 36.45 18.82 -59.91
CA CYS A 393 37.23 17.81 -60.64
C CYS A 393 36.39 16.97 -61.62
N ASN A 394 35.51 17.66 -62.36
CA ASN A 394 34.57 17.06 -63.31
C ASN A 394 35.03 17.19 -64.77
N ALA A 395 36.02 18.02 -65.08
CA ALA A 395 36.53 18.21 -66.44
C ALA A 395 37.85 17.43 -66.64
N ARG A 396 38.02 16.79 -67.80
CA ARG A 396 39.23 16.02 -68.17
C ARG A 396 40.08 16.80 -69.16
N ILE A 397 41.40 16.80 -68.97
CA ILE A 397 42.34 17.47 -69.88
C ILE A 397 42.44 16.66 -71.18
N LYS A 398 42.06 17.27 -72.31
CA LYS A 398 42.19 16.66 -73.65
C LYS A 398 43.63 16.84 -74.15
N LYS A 399 44.32 15.75 -74.49
CA LYS A 399 45.62 15.82 -75.18
C LYS A 399 45.37 16.17 -76.64
N HIS A 400 45.85 17.32 -77.10
CA HIS A 400 45.94 17.59 -78.54
C HIS A 400 46.98 16.64 -79.14
N ARG A 401 46.53 15.73 -80.01
CA ARG A 401 47.39 14.97 -80.91
C ARG A 401 47.88 15.97 -81.97
N LYS A 402 49.15 16.38 -81.91
CA LYS A 402 49.80 17.09 -83.01
C LYS A 402 49.84 16.11 -84.20
N ILE A 403 49.08 16.41 -85.24
CA ILE A 403 49.26 15.79 -86.56
C ILE A 403 50.50 16.44 -87.15
N HIS A 404 51.59 15.69 -87.29
CA HIS A 404 52.74 16.11 -88.09
C HIS A 404 52.36 16.04 -89.58
N ARG A 405 52.87 17.05 -90.31
CA ARG A 405 52.73 17.31 -91.75
C ARG A 405 52.79 16.09 -92.65
#